data_AF-A0A5R2NWD4-F1
#
_entry.id   AF-A0A5R2NWD4-F1
#
_cell.length_a   1.000
_cell.length_b   1.000
_cell.length_c   1.000
_cell.angle_alpha   90.00
_cell.angle_beta   90.00
_cell.angle_gamma   90.00
#
_symmetry.space_group_name_H-M   'P 1'
#
loop_
_entity.id
_entity.type
_entity.pdbx_description
1 polymer ?
#
loop_
_entity_poly.entity_id
_entity_poly.type
_entity_poly.pdbx_seq_one_letter_code
_entity_poly.pdbx_strand_id
1 'polypeptide(L)'
;MILSGGRARRTLFACMLACVSPAVAAQRAPVEAVGISARPITQFHTGHDETRFGPLEFVGGLEMTSPARDFGALSALRFLKPGSDFIGVADTGFWFFGTITHDANKRPSGVTNFRMQQMVDASGQPIDRKWEIDAEGLAVKDGIATVGFERDHRVAQFKIDPDNMKAPIRQLDYLVPARELRQNRGFETVTHANPYGQHEGALVVVSERSLDTSGNVYAAIIEGPHKGVFTVKRNGDFDITDGAFLPDGDLLLLERSFSIARGVKMRLRRIYGESVEKGAVADGPVLMEADIGYQIDNMEGLDVWTRDDGALIVSLISDDNHSILQRNLYLEFILHQD
;
A
#
# COMPACT_ATOMS: atom_id res chain seq x y z
N MET A 1 -63.77 -37.44 57.01
CA MET A 1 -64.54 -36.18 57.11
C MET A 1 -63.53 -35.04 56.95
N ILE A 2 -63.30 -34.60 55.71
CA ILE A 2 -63.89 -33.38 55.11
C ILE A 2 -63.07 -32.10 55.46
N LEU A 3 -62.44 -31.55 54.40
CA LEU A 3 -62.06 -30.15 54.09
C LEU A 3 -60.86 -29.54 54.84
N SER A 4 -59.74 -29.22 54.19
CA SER A 4 -59.49 -28.21 53.11
C SER A 4 -59.29 -26.79 53.67
N GLY A 5 -58.09 -26.25 53.45
CA GLY A 5 -57.71 -24.89 53.81
C GLY A 5 -56.44 -24.45 53.08
N GLY A 6 -56.48 -24.44 51.75
CA GLY A 6 -55.40 -23.96 50.90
C GLY A 6 -55.25 -22.44 50.97
N ARG A 7 -54.08 -21.95 51.41
CA ARG A 7 -53.64 -20.56 51.21
C ARG A 7 -52.89 -20.48 49.88
N ALA A 8 -53.53 -19.90 48.87
CA ALA A 8 -52.91 -19.56 47.60
C ALA A 8 -51.92 -18.39 47.80
N ARG A 9 -50.62 -18.64 47.67
CA ARG A 9 -49.62 -17.61 47.38
C ARG A 9 -49.64 -17.37 45.87
N ARG A 10 -50.10 -16.20 45.44
CA ARG A 10 -49.97 -15.72 44.07
C ARG A 10 -48.52 -15.31 43.84
N THR A 11 -47.75 -16.14 43.14
CA THR A 11 -46.44 -15.79 42.61
C THR A 11 -46.65 -15.11 41.26
N LEU A 12 -46.37 -13.81 41.17
CA LEU A 12 -46.29 -13.09 39.90
C LEU A 12 -45.03 -13.56 39.16
N PHE A 13 -45.21 -14.34 38.10
CA PHE A 13 -44.16 -14.61 37.12
C PHE A 13 -44.04 -13.41 36.18
N ALA A 14 -43.00 -12.62 36.34
CA ALA A 14 -42.62 -11.60 35.35
C ALA A 14 -41.90 -12.31 34.19
N CYS A 15 -42.61 -12.52 33.07
CA CYS A 15 -41.98 -12.92 31.82
C CYS A 15 -41.19 -11.73 31.25
N MET A 16 -39.89 -11.66 31.50
CA MET A 16 -38.99 -10.87 30.67
C MET A 16 -38.87 -11.58 29.32
N LEU A 17 -39.53 -11.05 28.28
CA LEU A 17 -39.19 -11.38 26.90
C LEU A 17 -37.80 -10.79 26.62
N ALA A 18 -36.77 -11.63 26.65
CA ALA A 18 -35.50 -11.30 26.03
C ALA A 18 -35.72 -11.30 24.51
N CYS A 19 -35.85 -10.12 23.91
CA CYS A 19 -35.76 -9.94 22.48
C CYS A 19 -34.31 -10.26 22.06
N VAL A 20 -34.02 -11.53 21.79
CA VAL A 20 -32.83 -11.93 21.06
C VAL A 20 -33.10 -11.60 19.60
N SER A 21 -32.77 -10.38 19.19
CA SER A 21 -32.70 -10.04 17.77
C SER A 21 -31.58 -10.89 17.17
N PRO A 22 -31.86 -11.77 16.19
CA PRO A 22 -30.80 -12.39 15.43
C PRO A 22 -30.06 -11.25 14.72
N ALA A 23 -28.79 -11.05 15.07
CA ALA A 23 -27.90 -10.22 14.27
C ALA A 23 -27.82 -10.89 12.89
N VAL A 24 -28.61 -10.40 11.94
CA VAL A 24 -28.46 -10.77 10.54
C VAL A 24 -27.10 -10.20 10.16
N ALA A 25 -26.09 -11.06 10.06
CA ALA A 25 -24.83 -10.69 9.44
C ALA A 25 -25.17 -10.25 8.02
N ALA A 26 -25.21 -8.94 7.79
CA ALA A 26 -25.41 -8.40 6.46
C ALA A 26 -24.29 -8.97 5.58
N GLN A 27 -24.66 -9.74 4.57
CA GLN A 27 -23.71 -10.22 3.56
C GLN A 27 -23.12 -8.97 2.92
N ARG A 28 -21.83 -8.69 3.20
CA ARG A 28 -21.11 -7.56 2.59
C ARG A 28 -21.19 -7.71 1.09
N ALA A 29 -21.54 -6.63 0.39
CA ALA A 29 -21.49 -6.64 -1.06
C ALA A 29 -20.04 -6.97 -1.48
N PRO A 30 -19.83 -7.81 -2.51
CA PRO A 30 -18.49 -8.19 -2.95
C PRO A 30 -17.66 -6.99 -3.45
N VAL A 31 -18.31 -5.88 -3.78
CA VAL A 31 -17.71 -4.57 -4.09
C VAL A 31 -18.50 -3.52 -3.33
N GLU A 32 -17.82 -2.73 -2.49
CA GLU A 32 -18.40 -1.63 -1.73
C GLU A 32 -17.99 -0.31 -2.38
N ALA A 33 -18.97 0.50 -2.80
CA ALA A 33 -18.72 1.88 -3.21
C ALA A 33 -18.50 2.72 -1.95
N VAL A 34 -17.39 3.45 -1.90
CA VAL A 34 -17.00 4.24 -0.73
C VAL A 34 -16.92 5.71 -1.11
N GLY A 35 -17.65 6.55 -0.39
CA GLY A 35 -17.56 8.00 -0.56
C GLY A 35 -16.28 8.55 0.05
N ILE A 36 -15.46 9.23 -0.76
CA ILE A 36 -14.23 9.88 -0.32
C ILE A 36 -14.44 11.40 -0.27
N SER A 37 -14.16 11.99 0.88
CA SER A 37 -13.94 13.44 0.99
C SER A 37 -12.45 13.72 0.87
N ALA A 38 -12.08 14.56 -0.09
CA ALA A 38 -10.70 14.91 -0.37
C ALA A 38 -10.48 16.42 -0.18
N ARG A 39 -9.54 16.77 0.69
CA ARG A 39 -9.13 18.15 0.95
C ARG A 39 -7.78 18.42 0.27
N PRO A 40 -7.69 19.38 -0.66
CA PRO A 40 -6.41 19.70 -1.31
C PRO A 40 -5.33 20.17 -0.33
N ILE A 41 -4.12 19.72 -0.59
CA ILE A 41 -2.86 20.14 0.05
C ILE A 41 -2.08 20.95 -0.98
N THR A 42 -1.87 22.23 -0.71
CA THR A 42 -1.24 23.18 -1.64
C THR A 42 0.18 23.57 -1.24
N GLN A 43 0.61 23.21 -0.03
CA GLN A 43 1.96 23.46 0.49
C GLN A 43 2.49 22.14 1.06
N PHE A 44 3.68 21.71 0.64
CA PHE A 44 4.29 20.50 1.18
C PHE A 44 5.01 20.75 2.50
N HIS A 45 5.81 21.82 2.57
CA HIS A 45 6.37 22.29 3.85
C HIS A 45 5.33 23.18 4.55
N THR A 46 4.92 22.78 5.75
CA THR A 46 3.79 23.40 6.44
C THR A 46 4.05 24.87 6.74
N GLY A 47 3.25 25.76 6.13
CA GLY A 47 3.37 27.21 6.31
C GLY A 47 4.44 27.88 5.43
N HIS A 48 5.02 27.15 4.48
CA HIS A 48 6.02 27.67 3.54
C HIS A 48 5.55 27.49 2.08
N ASP A 49 5.83 28.48 1.24
CA ASP A 49 5.46 28.49 -0.19
C ASP A 49 6.53 27.87 -1.10
N GLU A 50 7.58 27.28 -0.53
CA GLU A 50 8.58 26.58 -1.33
C GLU A 50 7.98 25.33 -1.99
N THR A 51 8.31 25.13 -3.26
CA THR A 51 7.80 24.00 -4.05
C THR A 51 8.90 23.02 -4.43
N ARG A 52 10.18 23.32 -4.17
CA ARG A 52 11.33 22.52 -4.61
C ARG A 52 12.04 21.86 -3.42
N PHE A 53 12.26 20.55 -3.53
CA PHE A 53 12.87 19.70 -2.51
C PHE A 53 13.87 18.75 -3.20
N GLY A 54 15.12 19.21 -3.36
CA GLY A 54 16.08 18.54 -4.24
C GLY A 54 15.58 18.56 -5.69
N PRO A 55 15.60 17.43 -6.42
CA PRO A 55 15.09 17.35 -7.79
C PRO A 55 13.56 17.23 -7.87
N LEU A 56 12.87 17.15 -6.73
CA LEU A 56 11.41 17.05 -6.68
C LEU A 56 10.76 18.43 -6.60
N GLU A 57 9.70 18.61 -7.37
CA GLU A 57 8.82 19.77 -7.31
C GLU A 57 7.42 19.34 -6.88
N PHE A 58 6.94 19.86 -5.76
CA PHE A 58 5.60 19.55 -5.28
C PHE A 58 4.52 20.12 -6.20
N VAL A 59 3.63 19.24 -6.69
CA VAL A 59 2.48 19.61 -7.53
C VAL A 59 1.27 19.92 -6.66
N GLY A 60 1.03 19.07 -5.66
CA GLY A 60 -0.14 19.13 -4.79
C GLY A 60 -0.39 17.78 -4.13
N GLY A 61 -1.39 17.75 -3.26
CA GLY A 61 -1.84 16.51 -2.64
C GLY A 61 -3.29 16.57 -2.18
N LEU A 62 -3.75 15.48 -1.59
CA LEU A 62 -5.08 15.32 -1.03
C LEU A 62 -4.94 14.70 0.36
N GLU A 63 -5.62 15.26 1.34
CA GLU A 63 -5.97 14.54 2.56
C GLU A 63 -7.33 13.88 2.34
N MET A 64 -7.38 12.56 2.45
CA MET A 64 -8.55 11.74 2.14
C MET A 64 -9.20 11.22 3.41
N THR A 65 -10.52 11.30 3.48
CA THR A 65 -11.31 10.77 4.61
C THR A 65 -12.57 10.09 4.10
N SER A 66 -13.04 9.10 4.86
CA SER A 66 -14.32 8.44 4.62
C SER A 66 -14.95 8.01 5.95
N PRO A 67 -16.29 8.05 6.09
CA PRO A 67 -16.98 7.42 7.21
C PRO A 67 -17.09 5.90 7.04
N ALA A 68 -16.73 5.33 5.89
CA ALA A 68 -16.79 3.89 5.66
C ALA A 68 -15.78 3.17 6.55
N ARG A 69 -16.21 2.09 7.20
CA ARG A 69 -15.41 1.36 8.18
C ARG A 69 -14.16 0.72 7.58
N ASP A 70 -14.25 0.26 6.34
CA ASP A 70 -13.19 -0.49 5.68
C ASP A 70 -12.19 0.44 4.95
N PHE A 71 -12.41 1.76 4.94
CA PHE A 71 -11.47 2.73 4.38
C PHE A 71 -10.32 3.04 5.35
N GLY A 72 -9.09 2.92 4.86
CA GLY A 72 -7.85 3.10 5.60
C GLY A 72 -6.88 1.96 5.25
N ALA A 73 -5.82 1.78 6.04
CA ALA A 73 -4.92 0.64 5.89
C ALA A 73 -4.22 0.56 4.50
N LEU A 74 -4.02 1.70 3.80
CA LEU A 74 -3.64 1.72 2.39
C LEU A 74 -2.13 1.47 2.20
N SER A 75 -1.74 0.27 1.78
CA SER A 75 -0.32 -0.13 1.65
C SER A 75 0.30 0.26 0.31
N ALA A 76 -0.34 -0.06 -0.82
CA ALA A 76 0.22 0.23 -2.15
C ALA A 76 -0.83 0.64 -3.19
N LEU A 77 -0.40 1.42 -4.18
CA LEU A 77 -1.21 1.92 -5.30
C LEU A 77 -0.42 1.84 -6.61
N ARG A 78 -1.08 1.41 -7.69
CA ARG A 78 -0.56 1.46 -9.06
C ARG A 78 -1.60 2.02 -10.02
N PHE A 79 -1.18 2.87 -10.95
CA PHE A 79 -2.04 3.40 -11.99
C PHE A 79 -2.30 2.35 -13.08
N LEU A 80 -3.59 2.11 -13.35
CA LEU A 80 -4.06 1.38 -14.52
C LEU A 80 -4.09 2.29 -15.75
N LYS A 81 -4.31 3.58 -15.52
CA LYS A 81 -4.16 4.65 -16.51
C LYS A 81 -3.32 5.76 -15.86
N PRO A 82 -2.20 6.18 -16.48
CA PRO A 82 -1.28 7.16 -15.91
C PRO A 82 -2.00 8.36 -15.28
N GLY A 83 -1.79 8.56 -13.97
CA GLY A 83 -2.35 9.67 -13.20
C GLY A 83 -3.86 9.71 -13.03
N SER A 84 -4.58 8.62 -13.34
CA SER A 84 -6.04 8.62 -13.36
C SER A 84 -6.60 7.40 -12.66
N ASP A 85 -6.99 6.36 -13.41
CA ASP A 85 -7.56 5.14 -12.85
C ASP A 85 -6.46 4.32 -12.15
N PHE A 86 -6.72 3.87 -10.92
CA PHE A 86 -5.78 3.11 -10.12
C PHE A 86 -6.39 1.86 -9.49
N ILE A 87 -5.50 0.94 -9.13
CA ILE A 87 -5.76 -0.18 -8.23
C ILE A 87 -4.78 -0.07 -7.06
N GLY A 88 -5.19 -0.51 -5.89
CA GLY A 88 -4.30 -0.67 -4.75
C GLY A 88 -4.72 -1.81 -3.84
N VAL A 89 -3.88 -2.05 -2.83
CA VAL A 89 -4.09 -3.06 -1.80
C VAL A 89 -3.94 -2.43 -0.42
N ALA A 90 -4.74 -2.92 0.52
CA ALA A 90 -4.67 -2.55 1.93
C ALA A 90 -4.19 -3.74 2.78
N ASP A 91 -3.47 -3.47 3.87
CA ASP A 91 -2.95 -4.46 4.82
C ASP A 91 -4.06 -5.34 5.44
N THR A 92 -5.29 -4.82 5.42
CA THR A 92 -6.50 -5.49 5.92
C THR A 92 -7.13 -6.44 4.91
N GLY A 93 -6.50 -6.69 3.76
CA GLY A 93 -6.99 -7.67 2.78
C GLY A 93 -8.03 -7.13 1.83
N PHE A 94 -7.95 -5.85 1.49
CA PHE A 94 -8.85 -5.26 0.51
C PHE A 94 -8.08 -4.86 -0.74
N TRP A 95 -8.67 -5.13 -1.89
CA TRP A 95 -8.43 -4.35 -3.09
C TRP A 95 -9.16 -3.03 -2.96
N PHE A 96 -8.55 -1.96 -3.47
CA PHE A 96 -9.25 -0.71 -3.69
C PHE A 96 -9.01 -0.20 -5.10
N PHE A 97 -9.97 0.56 -5.62
CA PHE A 97 -9.91 1.15 -6.94
C PHE A 97 -10.48 2.56 -6.88
N GLY A 98 -10.09 3.41 -7.81
CA GLY A 98 -10.67 4.73 -7.97
C GLY A 98 -10.04 5.48 -9.14
N THR A 99 -10.43 6.75 -9.26
CA THR A 99 -9.89 7.67 -10.25
C THR A 99 -9.42 8.93 -9.54
N ILE A 100 -8.12 9.25 -9.63
CA ILE A 100 -7.61 10.57 -9.24
C ILE A 100 -8.10 11.58 -10.26
N THR A 101 -8.61 12.72 -9.79
CA THR A 101 -8.98 13.85 -10.63
C THR A 101 -8.00 14.99 -10.44
N HIS A 102 -7.74 15.76 -11.50
CA HIS A 102 -6.88 16.95 -11.47
C HIS A 102 -7.65 18.21 -11.84
N ASP A 103 -7.20 19.35 -11.33
CA ASP A 103 -7.72 20.68 -11.69
C ASP A 103 -7.13 21.19 -13.03
N ALA A 104 -7.54 22.39 -13.45
CA ALA A 104 -7.05 23.03 -14.68
C ALA A 104 -5.53 23.29 -14.68
N ASN A 105 -4.89 23.32 -13.50
CA ASN A 105 -3.44 23.47 -13.33
C ASN A 105 -2.74 22.12 -13.14
N LYS A 106 -3.43 21.01 -13.43
CA LYS A 106 -2.92 19.64 -13.30
C LYS A 106 -2.51 19.26 -11.88
N ARG A 107 -3.15 19.86 -10.86
CA ARG A 107 -2.97 19.48 -9.45
C ARG A 107 -4.05 18.49 -9.04
N PRO A 108 -3.74 17.49 -8.20
CA PRO A 108 -4.76 16.57 -7.73
C PRO A 108 -5.85 17.34 -6.97
N SER A 109 -7.10 17.07 -7.31
CA SER A 109 -8.29 17.82 -6.87
C SER A 109 -9.33 16.95 -6.17
N GLY A 110 -9.24 15.63 -6.30
CA GLY A 110 -10.15 14.69 -5.64
C GLY A 110 -9.94 13.24 -6.06
N VAL A 111 -10.77 12.37 -5.49
CA VAL A 111 -10.85 10.95 -5.83
C VAL A 111 -12.31 10.60 -6.11
N THR A 112 -12.56 9.94 -7.24
CA THR A 112 -13.91 9.53 -7.66
C THR A 112 -13.96 8.03 -7.93
N ASN A 113 -15.18 7.49 -8.02
CA ASN A 113 -15.43 6.06 -8.28
C ASN A 113 -14.69 5.12 -7.30
N PHE A 114 -14.45 5.59 -6.07
CA PHE A 114 -13.69 4.81 -5.11
C PHE A 114 -14.52 3.61 -4.65
N ARG A 115 -13.89 2.45 -4.65
CA ARG A 115 -14.51 1.20 -4.21
C ARG A 115 -13.50 0.29 -3.55
N MET A 116 -13.98 -0.55 -2.67
CA MET A 116 -13.18 -1.58 -2.00
C MET A 116 -13.81 -2.95 -2.21
N GLN A 117 -12.97 -3.97 -2.30
CA GLN A 117 -13.37 -5.37 -2.47
C GLN A 117 -12.46 -6.24 -1.61
N GLN A 118 -13.06 -7.02 -0.71
CA GLN A 118 -12.31 -7.93 0.14
C GLN A 118 -11.66 -9.03 -0.71
N MET A 119 -10.42 -9.39 -0.40
CA MET A 119 -9.73 -10.52 -1.01
C MET A 119 -10.43 -11.84 -0.66
N VAL A 120 -10.46 -12.76 -1.63
CA VAL A 120 -11.14 -14.05 -1.52
C VAL A 120 -10.18 -15.22 -1.70
N ASP A 121 -10.48 -16.33 -1.04
CA ASP A 121 -9.76 -17.58 -1.20
C ASP A 121 -10.12 -18.32 -2.50
N ALA A 122 -9.50 -19.47 -2.74
CA ALA A 122 -9.76 -20.31 -3.91
C ALA A 122 -11.22 -20.80 -4.04
N SER A 123 -11.98 -20.81 -2.95
CA SER A 123 -13.42 -21.12 -2.94
C SER A 123 -14.31 -19.90 -3.21
N GLY A 124 -13.71 -18.71 -3.35
CA GLY A 124 -14.40 -17.43 -3.55
C GLY A 124 -14.95 -16.85 -2.25
N GLN A 125 -14.55 -17.38 -1.09
CA GLN A 125 -15.00 -16.89 0.19
C GLN A 125 -14.07 -15.78 0.69
N PRO A 126 -14.60 -14.74 1.35
CA PRO A 126 -13.77 -13.71 1.97
C PRO A 126 -12.76 -14.33 2.93
N ILE A 127 -11.52 -13.86 2.86
CA ILE A 127 -10.47 -14.33 3.76
C ILE A 127 -10.56 -13.53 5.05
N ASP A 128 -11.02 -14.16 6.13
CA ASP A 128 -11.18 -13.52 7.45
C ASP A 128 -9.91 -13.62 8.32
N ARG A 129 -8.96 -14.48 7.94
CA ARG A 129 -7.78 -14.73 8.77
C ARG A 129 -6.69 -13.71 8.45
N LYS A 130 -6.42 -12.79 9.38
CA LYS A 130 -5.46 -11.67 9.21
C LYS A 130 -4.09 -12.05 8.62
N TRP A 131 -3.51 -13.18 9.01
CA TRP A 131 -2.23 -13.69 8.48
C TRP A 131 -2.24 -14.13 7.00
N GLU A 132 -3.41 -14.25 6.37
CA GLU A 132 -3.53 -14.62 4.95
C GLU A 132 -3.78 -13.41 4.04
N ILE A 133 -3.89 -12.20 4.59
CA ILE A 133 -4.38 -11.01 3.86
C ILE A 133 -3.55 -9.74 4.06
N ASP A 134 -2.43 -9.84 4.79
CA ASP A 134 -1.46 -8.78 5.08
C ASP A 134 -0.73 -8.40 3.77
N ALA A 135 -1.39 -7.63 2.90
CA ALA A 135 -0.92 -7.30 1.55
C ALA A 135 -0.21 -5.95 1.56
N GLU A 136 1.08 -5.94 1.22
CA GLU A 136 1.92 -4.75 1.39
C GLU A 136 2.39 -4.17 0.05
N GLY A 137 3.03 -4.99 -0.80
CA GLY A 137 3.54 -4.54 -2.10
C GLY A 137 2.65 -4.90 -3.28
N LEU A 138 2.63 -4.05 -4.32
CA LEU A 138 1.83 -4.25 -5.54
C LEU A 138 2.59 -3.86 -6.81
N ALA A 139 2.59 -4.71 -7.82
CA ALA A 139 2.94 -4.36 -9.21
C ALA A 139 1.77 -4.67 -10.14
N VAL A 140 1.68 -3.93 -11.26
CA VAL A 140 0.70 -4.20 -12.31
C VAL A 140 1.40 -4.27 -13.66
N LYS A 141 1.11 -5.31 -14.44
CA LYS A 141 1.55 -5.46 -15.83
C LYS A 141 0.56 -6.30 -16.62
N ASP A 142 0.17 -5.83 -17.81
CA ASP A 142 -0.67 -6.57 -18.76
C ASP A 142 -1.98 -7.15 -18.15
N GLY A 143 -2.64 -6.37 -17.29
CA GLY A 143 -3.88 -6.78 -16.61
C GLY A 143 -3.69 -7.79 -15.48
N ILE A 144 -2.45 -8.02 -15.05
CA ILE A 144 -2.09 -8.86 -13.92
C ILE A 144 -1.58 -7.98 -12.77
N ALA A 145 -2.19 -8.13 -11.60
CA ALA A 145 -1.68 -7.58 -10.35
C ALA A 145 -0.76 -8.63 -9.69
N THR A 146 0.43 -8.25 -9.28
CA THR A 146 1.35 -9.08 -8.50
C THR A 146 1.49 -8.48 -7.11
N VAL A 147 1.14 -9.23 -6.08
CA VAL A 147 1.05 -8.75 -4.70
C VAL A 147 2.02 -9.49 -3.80
N GLY A 148 2.72 -8.75 -2.94
CA GLY A 148 3.52 -9.28 -1.84
C GLY A 148 2.68 -9.37 -0.57
N PHE A 149 2.73 -10.51 0.10
CA PHE A 149 2.03 -10.72 1.38
C PHE A 149 3.01 -10.97 2.53
N GLU A 150 2.64 -10.45 3.70
CA GLU A 150 3.29 -10.70 4.98
C GLU A 150 2.68 -11.86 5.77
N ARG A 151 3.39 -12.25 6.84
CA ARG A 151 3.14 -13.39 7.75
C ARG A 151 3.20 -14.76 7.08
N ASP A 152 2.43 -14.99 6.03
CA ASP A 152 2.64 -16.09 5.07
C ASP A 152 3.38 -15.51 3.85
N HIS A 153 4.70 -15.39 3.97
CA HIS A 153 5.54 -14.76 2.95
C HIS A 153 5.35 -15.41 1.59
N ARG A 154 4.70 -14.68 0.69
CA ARG A 154 4.46 -15.12 -0.69
C ARG A 154 4.30 -13.93 -1.62
N VAL A 155 4.57 -14.19 -2.89
CA VAL A 155 4.27 -13.26 -3.98
C VAL A 155 3.27 -13.96 -4.88
N ALA A 156 2.12 -13.34 -5.12
CA ALA A 156 1.01 -13.98 -5.82
C ALA A 156 0.44 -13.08 -6.92
N GLN A 157 0.00 -13.69 -8.01
CA GLN A 157 -0.56 -13.00 -9.17
C GLN A 157 -2.07 -13.15 -9.22
N PHE A 158 -2.74 -12.09 -9.63
CA PHE A 158 -4.19 -11.98 -9.76
C PHE A 158 -4.53 -11.40 -11.12
N LYS A 159 -5.57 -11.94 -11.75
CA LYS A 159 -6.17 -11.27 -12.91
C LYS A 159 -6.97 -10.07 -12.41
N ILE A 160 -6.70 -8.90 -12.98
CA ILE A 160 -7.44 -7.69 -12.65
C ILE A 160 -8.83 -7.77 -13.29
N ASP A 161 -9.85 -7.81 -12.44
CA ASP A 161 -11.26 -7.66 -12.75
C ASP A 161 -11.88 -6.81 -11.64
N PRO A 162 -11.92 -5.48 -11.78
CA PRO A 162 -12.31 -4.59 -10.69
C PRO A 162 -13.72 -4.85 -10.13
N ASP A 163 -14.59 -5.46 -10.91
CA ASP A 163 -15.96 -5.81 -10.50
C ASP A 163 -16.03 -7.16 -9.77
N ASN A 164 -14.98 -7.99 -9.87
CA ASN A 164 -15.04 -9.39 -9.50
C ASN A 164 -13.65 -10.03 -9.29
N MET A 165 -12.77 -9.39 -8.51
CA MET A 165 -11.45 -9.94 -8.19
C MET A 165 -11.59 -11.36 -7.63
N LYS A 166 -10.75 -12.26 -8.13
CA LYS A 166 -10.74 -13.68 -7.76
C LYS A 166 -9.51 -14.03 -6.94
N ALA A 167 -9.45 -15.28 -6.50
CA ALA A 167 -8.27 -15.87 -5.90
C ALA A 167 -7.03 -15.74 -6.81
N PRO A 168 -5.81 -15.87 -6.24
CA PRO A 168 -4.59 -15.88 -7.03
C PRO A 168 -4.63 -16.91 -8.16
N ILE A 169 -4.12 -16.53 -9.32
CA ILE A 169 -3.94 -17.42 -10.48
C ILE A 169 -2.59 -18.16 -10.45
N ARG A 170 -1.61 -17.62 -9.72
CA ARG A 170 -0.26 -18.20 -9.58
C ARG A 170 0.44 -17.65 -8.34
N GLN A 171 1.30 -18.46 -7.71
CA GLN A 171 2.28 -18.01 -6.72
C GLN A 171 3.68 -18.07 -7.32
N LEU A 172 4.51 -17.07 -7.01
CA LEU A 172 5.88 -16.93 -7.51
C LEU A 172 6.88 -17.38 -6.45
N ASP A 173 8.01 -17.92 -6.90
CA ASP A 173 9.19 -18.08 -6.06
C ASP A 173 9.90 -16.73 -5.93
N TYR A 174 9.96 -16.21 -4.70
CA TYR A 174 10.57 -14.93 -4.38
C TYR A 174 12.10 -15.00 -4.21
N LEU A 175 12.71 -16.19 -4.35
CA LEU A 175 14.15 -16.49 -4.36
C LEU A 175 14.93 -16.21 -3.06
N VAL A 176 14.56 -15.22 -2.26
CA VAL A 176 15.14 -14.99 -0.94
C VAL A 176 14.82 -16.20 -0.04
N PRO A 177 15.77 -16.78 0.71
CA PRO A 177 15.45 -17.90 1.57
C PRO A 177 14.45 -17.49 2.66
N ALA A 178 13.35 -18.24 2.82
CA ALA A 178 12.27 -17.91 3.76
C ALA A 178 12.75 -17.65 5.21
N ARG A 179 13.81 -18.35 5.65
CA ARG A 179 14.42 -18.19 6.98
C ARG A 179 15.07 -16.82 7.22
N GLU A 180 15.37 -16.08 6.16
CA GLU A 180 15.93 -14.73 6.21
C GLU A 180 14.83 -13.67 6.33
N LEU A 181 13.59 -14.01 5.94
CA LEU A 181 12.45 -13.11 6.06
C LEU A 181 11.96 -13.08 7.51
N ARG A 182 11.99 -11.90 8.11
CA ARG A 182 11.54 -11.73 9.50
C ARG A 182 10.02 -11.65 9.53
N GLN A 183 9.44 -12.15 10.62
CA GLN A 183 8.00 -12.10 10.83
C GLN A 183 7.49 -10.65 10.87
N ASN A 184 6.49 -10.35 10.04
CA ASN A 184 5.95 -9.00 9.78
C ASN A 184 6.97 -8.00 9.19
N ARG A 185 7.88 -8.48 8.31
CA ARG A 185 8.85 -7.67 7.54
C ARG A 185 9.14 -8.32 6.17
N GLY A 186 8.06 -8.61 5.44
CA GLY A 186 8.03 -9.27 4.15
C GLY A 186 8.48 -8.37 3.01
N PHE A 187 7.87 -8.56 1.83
CA PHE A 187 8.17 -7.78 0.63
C PHE A 187 7.21 -6.60 0.50
N GLU A 188 7.75 -5.42 0.79
CA GLU A 188 7.06 -4.13 0.73
C GLU A 188 7.10 -3.58 -0.70
N THR A 189 8.22 -3.73 -1.39
CA THR A 189 8.34 -3.35 -2.79
C THR A 189 8.09 -4.55 -3.68
N VAL A 190 7.12 -4.41 -4.59
CA VAL A 190 6.94 -5.28 -5.75
C VAL A 190 6.83 -4.39 -6.98
N THR A 191 7.74 -4.52 -7.94
CA THR A 191 7.78 -3.59 -9.06
C THR A 191 8.40 -4.19 -10.32
N HIS A 192 7.97 -3.71 -11.48
CA HIS A 192 8.54 -4.10 -12.76
C HIS A 192 9.62 -3.10 -13.18
N ALA A 193 10.75 -3.61 -13.64
CA ALA A 193 11.78 -2.81 -14.27
C ALA A 193 11.30 -2.17 -15.59
N ASN A 194 12.03 -1.17 -16.06
CA ASN A 194 11.77 -0.60 -17.38
C ASN A 194 11.95 -1.70 -18.46
N PRO A 195 10.96 -1.92 -19.35
CA PRO A 195 11.07 -2.90 -20.44
C PRO A 195 12.20 -2.60 -21.45
N TYR A 196 12.64 -1.35 -21.54
CA TYR A 196 13.72 -0.91 -22.42
C TYR A 196 15.04 -0.66 -21.68
N GLY A 197 15.09 -0.95 -20.38
CA GLY A 197 16.31 -0.92 -19.56
C GLY A 197 17.04 -2.27 -19.56
N GLN A 198 18.17 -2.33 -18.84
CA GLN A 198 19.01 -3.54 -18.76
C GLN A 198 18.28 -4.77 -18.19
N HIS A 199 17.21 -4.56 -17.43
CA HIS A 199 16.43 -5.60 -16.77
C HIS A 199 15.22 -6.05 -17.60
N GLU A 200 15.00 -5.48 -18.79
CA GLU A 200 14.00 -5.91 -19.79
C GLU A 200 12.59 -6.19 -19.21
N GLY A 201 12.14 -5.36 -18.26
CA GLY A 201 10.80 -5.55 -17.67
C GLY A 201 10.71 -6.62 -16.59
N ALA A 202 11.85 -7.05 -16.04
CA ALA A 202 11.99 -7.97 -14.92
C ALA A 202 11.07 -7.59 -13.75
N LEU A 203 10.63 -8.59 -13.00
CA LEU A 203 9.91 -8.38 -11.74
C LEU A 203 10.92 -8.40 -10.60
N VAL A 204 10.92 -7.34 -9.78
CA VAL A 204 11.82 -7.13 -8.65
C VAL A 204 11.02 -7.02 -7.37
N VAL A 205 11.53 -7.63 -6.30
CA VAL A 205 10.99 -7.51 -4.95
C VAL A 205 12.07 -7.04 -3.97
N VAL A 206 11.68 -6.20 -3.01
CA VAL A 206 12.57 -5.71 -1.94
C VAL A 206 11.85 -5.86 -0.60
N SER A 207 12.54 -6.42 0.39
CA SER A 207 11.97 -6.57 1.73
C SER A 207 11.98 -5.26 2.52
N GLU A 208 11.16 -5.17 3.58
CA GLU A 208 11.15 -4.00 4.46
C GLU A 208 12.50 -3.83 5.18
N ARG A 209 12.86 -4.86 5.97
CA ARG A 209 14.01 -4.90 6.88
C ARG A 209 14.42 -6.34 7.21
N SER A 210 14.34 -7.22 6.22
CA SER A 210 14.98 -8.54 6.32
C SER A 210 16.45 -8.36 5.93
N LEU A 211 17.37 -8.52 6.89
CA LEU A 211 18.76 -8.09 6.76
C LEU A 211 19.72 -9.26 6.58
N ASP A 212 20.72 -9.08 5.71
CA ASP A 212 21.88 -9.94 5.64
C ASP A 212 22.82 -9.75 6.85
N THR A 213 23.91 -10.53 6.89
CA THR A 213 24.91 -10.44 7.98
C THR A 213 25.66 -9.11 8.03
N SER A 214 25.62 -8.32 6.95
CA SER A 214 26.24 -7.00 6.83
C SER A 214 25.26 -5.87 7.16
N GLY A 215 23.99 -6.19 7.44
CA GLY A 215 22.94 -5.21 7.71
C GLY A 215 22.29 -4.62 6.46
N ASN A 216 22.50 -5.20 5.28
CA ASN A 216 21.84 -4.80 4.03
C ASN A 216 20.49 -5.52 3.89
N VAL A 217 19.53 -4.87 3.23
CA VAL A 217 18.17 -5.38 3.06
C VAL A 217 18.10 -6.38 1.91
N TYR A 218 17.48 -7.55 2.11
CA TYR A 218 17.31 -8.55 1.06
C TYR A 218 16.34 -8.09 -0.02
N ALA A 219 16.71 -8.39 -1.26
CA ALA A 219 15.93 -8.15 -2.47
C ALA A 219 16.18 -9.26 -3.50
N ALA A 220 15.33 -9.34 -4.51
CA ALA A 220 15.53 -10.29 -5.60
C ALA A 220 14.93 -9.82 -6.92
N ILE A 221 15.62 -10.15 -8.02
CA ILE A 221 15.07 -10.16 -9.37
C ILE A 221 14.43 -11.54 -9.55
N ILE A 222 13.10 -11.62 -9.58
CA ILE A 222 12.36 -12.89 -9.52
C ILE A 222 11.83 -13.36 -10.87
N GLU A 223 11.74 -12.46 -11.86
CA GLU A 223 11.47 -12.78 -13.28
C GLU A 223 12.34 -11.89 -14.19
N GLY A 224 12.58 -12.31 -15.44
CA GLY A 224 13.39 -11.56 -16.41
C GLY A 224 14.85 -12.01 -16.50
N PRO A 225 15.70 -11.25 -17.21
CA PRO A 225 17.15 -11.45 -17.18
C PRO A 225 17.71 -11.23 -15.77
N HIS A 226 18.90 -11.77 -15.51
CA HIS A 226 19.67 -11.53 -14.28
C HIS A 226 18.98 -11.97 -12.98
N LYS A 227 17.99 -12.87 -13.07
CA LYS A 227 17.31 -13.47 -11.91
C LYS A 227 18.27 -13.88 -10.79
N GLY A 228 17.97 -13.43 -9.59
CA GLY A 228 18.75 -13.78 -8.40
C GLY A 228 18.56 -12.80 -7.25
N VAL A 229 19.06 -13.21 -6.09
CA VAL A 229 19.07 -12.40 -4.87
C VAL A 229 20.17 -11.35 -4.97
N PHE A 230 19.85 -10.15 -4.53
CA PHE A 230 20.78 -9.06 -4.29
C PHE A 230 20.43 -8.42 -2.94
N THR A 231 21.17 -7.40 -2.54
CA THR A 231 20.82 -6.64 -1.33
C THR A 231 20.82 -5.15 -1.60
N VAL A 232 20.01 -4.40 -0.87
CA VAL A 232 20.01 -2.93 -0.89
C VAL A 232 20.73 -2.46 0.36
N LYS A 233 21.74 -1.60 0.18
CA LYS A 233 22.48 -1.05 1.31
C LYS A 233 21.55 -0.25 2.20
N ARG A 234 21.57 -0.54 3.49
CA ARG A 234 20.78 0.21 4.48
C ARG A 234 21.50 1.49 4.86
N ASN A 235 20.78 2.60 4.97
CA ASN A 235 21.34 3.89 5.39
C ASN A 235 20.49 4.50 6.53
N GLY A 236 21.05 4.57 7.73
CA GLY A 236 20.36 5.09 8.90
C GLY A 236 19.24 4.18 9.42
N ASP A 237 18.18 4.78 9.95
CA ASP A 237 17.08 4.08 10.63
C ASP A 237 15.82 3.91 9.76
N PHE A 238 15.94 4.15 8.45
CA PHE A 238 14.85 3.99 7.50
C PHE A 238 14.69 2.54 7.06
N ASP A 239 13.43 2.16 6.88
CA ASP A 239 12.96 0.87 6.40
C ASP A 239 12.22 1.10 5.08
N ILE A 240 12.33 0.16 4.13
CA ILE A 240 11.78 0.32 2.77
C ILE A 240 10.28 0.00 2.79
N THR A 241 9.46 0.82 2.13
CA THR A 241 7.99 0.66 2.14
C THR A 241 7.38 0.48 0.75
N ASP A 242 7.97 1.05 -0.31
CA ASP A 242 7.59 0.72 -1.69
C ASP A 242 8.68 1.19 -2.69
N GLY A 243 8.51 0.89 -3.96
CA GLY A 243 9.44 1.28 -5.01
C GLY A 243 8.87 1.18 -6.42
N ALA A 244 9.38 2.04 -7.30
CA ALA A 244 9.04 2.05 -8.72
C ALA A 244 10.29 2.31 -9.58
N PHE A 245 10.40 1.60 -10.70
CA PHE A 245 11.47 1.90 -11.66
C PHE A 245 11.16 3.17 -12.44
N LEU A 246 12.20 3.98 -12.62
CA LEU A 246 12.19 5.19 -13.42
C LEU A 246 12.40 4.87 -14.91
N PRO A 247 12.01 5.78 -15.82
CA PRO A 247 12.23 5.60 -17.26
C PRO A 247 13.69 5.47 -17.70
N ASP A 248 14.65 5.87 -16.87
CA ASP A 248 16.08 5.67 -17.14
C ASP A 248 16.62 4.30 -16.67
N GLY A 249 15.80 3.52 -15.95
CA GLY A 249 16.17 2.19 -15.46
C GLY A 249 16.62 2.17 -14.00
N ASP A 250 16.70 3.32 -13.33
CA ASP A 250 16.98 3.38 -11.89
C ASP A 250 15.74 2.98 -11.07
N LEU A 251 15.97 2.47 -9.87
CA LEU A 251 14.90 2.10 -8.94
C LEU A 251 14.72 3.23 -7.92
N LEU A 252 13.56 3.88 -7.92
CA LEU A 252 13.18 4.80 -6.87
C LEU A 252 12.57 4.01 -5.71
N LEU A 253 13.14 4.13 -4.52
CA LEU A 253 12.61 3.55 -3.28
C LEU A 253 12.02 4.63 -2.40
N LEU A 254 10.83 4.35 -1.87
CA LEU A 254 10.23 5.05 -0.75
C LEU A 254 10.68 4.35 0.53
N GLU A 255 11.16 5.14 1.49
CA GLU A 255 11.62 4.63 2.76
C GLU A 255 11.08 5.49 3.90
N ARG A 256 10.78 4.84 5.02
CA ARG A 256 10.12 5.45 6.16
C ARG A 256 10.87 5.15 7.45
N SER A 257 10.79 6.07 8.40
CA SER A 257 11.28 5.88 9.76
C SER A 257 10.28 6.44 10.75
N PHE A 258 10.08 5.75 11.87
CA PHE A 258 9.23 6.22 12.96
C PHE A 258 9.91 6.06 14.31
N SER A 259 9.80 7.08 15.16
CA SER A 259 10.07 6.95 16.59
C SER A 259 9.16 7.90 17.38
N ILE A 260 8.80 7.52 18.61
CA ILE A 260 7.96 8.35 19.49
C ILE A 260 8.56 9.76 19.69
N ALA A 261 9.89 9.86 19.78
CA ALA A 261 10.57 11.13 20.05
C ALA A 261 10.72 12.04 18.83
N ARG A 262 10.79 11.48 17.61
CA ARG A 262 11.06 12.22 16.37
C ARG A 262 9.88 12.27 15.40
N GLY A 263 8.82 11.52 15.67
CA GLY A 263 7.68 11.34 14.77
C GLY A 263 8.02 10.49 13.55
N VAL A 264 7.19 10.65 12.51
CA VAL A 264 7.37 10.02 11.19
C VAL A 264 8.37 10.83 10.36
N LYS A 265 9.15 10.10 9.56
CA LYS A 265 10.01 10.65 8.51
C LYS A 265 9.86 9.77 7.28
N MET A 266 10.00 10.37 6.11
CA MET A 266 10.09 9.64 4.85
C MET A 266 11.25 10.17 4.02
N ARG A 267 11.75 9.34 3.12
CA ARG A 267 12.69 9.76 2.09
C ARG A 267 12.47 9.01 0.79
N LEU A 268 12.87 9.65 -0.30
CA LEU A 268 12.97 9.03 -1.61
C LEU A 268 14.44 8.84 -1.96
N ARG A 269 14.81 7.60 -2.27
CA ARG A 269 16.19 7.23 -2.62
C ARG A 269 16.22 6.64 -4.03
N ARG A 270 17.10 7.17 -4.87
CA ARG A 270 17.32 6.69 -6.23
C ARG A 270 18.45 5.67 -6.19
N ILE A 271 18.11 4.41 -6.39
CA ILE A 271 19.06 3.31 -6.47
C ILE A 271 19.48 3.16 -7.93
N TYR A 272 20.79 3.15 -8.16
CA TYR A 272 21.33 2.99 -9.50
C TYR A 272 20.89 1.65 -10.09
N GLY A 273 20.26 1.69 -11.26
CA GLY A 273 19.72 0.52 -11.93
C GLY A 273 20.79 -0.55 -12.08
N GLU A 274 21.98 -0.19 -12.55
CA GLU A 274 23.13 -1.09 -12.78
C GLU A 274 23.62 -1.81 -11.52
N SER A 275 23.25 -1.31 -10.33
CA SER A 275 23.58 -1.95 -9.06
C SER A 275 22.53 -2.97 -8.60
N VAL A 276 21.33 -2.96 -9.21
CA VAL A 276 20.30 -3.98 -9.03
C VAL A 276 20.71 -5.22 -9.82
N GLU A 277 21.65 -6.00 -9.29
CA GLU A 277 22.25 -7.13 -9.99
C GLU A 277 22.45 -8.30 -9.01
N LYS A 278 22.35 -9.53 -9.50
CA LYS A 278 22.49 -10.72 -8.66
C LYS A 278 23.81 -10.71 -7.88
N GLY A 279 23.73 -10.84 -6.56
CA GLY A 279 24.87 -10.86 -5.65
C GLY A 279 25.50 -9.50 -5.37
N ALA A 280 24.98 -8.42 -5.96
CA ALA A 280 25.45 -7.07 -5.70
C ALA A 280 24.82 -6.46 -4.44
N VAL A 281 25.43 -5.37 -3.98
CA VAL A 281 24.85 -4.45 -2.99
C VAL A 281 24.44 -3.18 -3.74
N ALA A 282 23.14 -3.01 -3.94
CA ALA A 282 22.55 -1.85 -4.59
C ALA A 282 22.55 -0.63 -3.65
N ASP A 283 22.89 0.54 -4.17
CA ASP A 283 22.94 1.79 -3.41
C ASP A 283 22.69 2.99 -4.33
N GLY A 284 22.50 4.17 -3.74
CA GLY A 284 22.36 5.41 -4.49
C GLY A 284 21.93 6.60 -3.62
N PRO A 285 21.83 7.81 -4.22
CA PRO A 285 21.61 9.04 -3.48
C PRO A 285 20.18 9.17 -2.93
N VAL A 286 20.05 9.84 -1.79
CA VAL A 286 18.77 10.36 -1.29
C VAL A 286 18.41 11.60 -2.11
N LEU A 287 17.22 11.61 -2.71
CA LEU A 287 16.72 12.73 -3.51
C LEU A 287 16.00 13.77 -2.64
N MET A 288 15.23 13.30 -1.65
CA MET A 288 14.48 14.13 -0.72
C MET A 288 14.29 13.38 0.59
N GLU A 289 14.36 14.11 1.70
CA GLU A 289 13.96 13.64 3.03
C GLU A 289 12.96 14.64 3.61
N ALA A 290 11.92 14.14 4.27
CA ALA A 290 10.90 14.94 4.93
C ALA A 290 10.59 14.38 6.31
N ASP A 291 10.23 15.26 7.23
CA ASP A 291 9.81 14.94 8.60
C ASP A 291 8.46 15.58 8.94
N ILE A 292 8.12 15.63 10.23
CA ILE A 292 6.87 16.18 10.74
C ILE A 292 6.61 17.66 10.40
N GLY A 293 7.61 18.41 9.92
CA GLY A 293 7.42 19.75 9.37
C GLY A 293 6.66 19.76 8.03
N TYR A 294 6.63 18.62 7.34
CA TYR A 294 6.06 18.46 6.02
C TYR A 294 4.69 17.76 6.07
N GLN A 295 3.95 17.84 4.97
CA GLN A 295 2.66 17.16 4.78
C GLN A 295 2.87 15.69 4.44
N ILE A 296 3.47 14.94 5.37
CA ILE A 296 3.67 13.50 5.28
C ILE A 296 2.96 12.77 6.42
N ASP A 297 2.84 11.46 6.30
CA ASP A 297 2.38 10.57 7.37
C ASP A 297 3.12 9.22 7.27
N ASN A 298 2.46 8.10 7.57
CA ASN A 298 2.94 6.75 7.31
C ASN A 298 2.99 6.47 5.79
N MET A 299 3.91 7.10 5.06
CA MET A 299 4.01 6.92 3.61
C MET A 299 4.39 5.47 3.31
N GLU A 300 3.46 4.73 2.68
CA GLU A 300 3.63 3.30 2.39
C GLU A 300 3.73 3.06 0.88
N GLY A 301 2.91 3.70 0.04
CA GLY A 301 2.90 3.41 -1.40
C GLY A 301 3.51 4.49 -2.29
N LEU A 302 4.06 4.07 -3.44
CA LEU A 302 4.69 4.91 -4.46
C LEU A 302 4.37 4.39 -5.88
N ASP A 303 3.98 5.27 -6.80
CA ASP A 303 3.99 4.96 -8.23
C ASP A 303 4.60 6.09 -9.06
N VAL A 304 5.10 5.75 -10.25
CA VAL A 304 5.73 6.71 -11.18
C VAL A 304 5.03 6.66 -12.53
N TRP A 305 4.65 7.82 -13.04
CA TRP A 305 3.94 7.93 -14.32
C TRP A 305 4.30 9.21 -15.08
N THR A 306 4.11 9.20 -16.39
CA THR A 306 4.35 10.36 -17.24
C THR A 306 3.05 11.09 -17.51
N ARG A 307 3.02 12.38 -17.17
CA ARG A 307 1.87 13.26 -17.43
C ARG A 307 1.80 13.65 -18.90
N ASP A 308 0.64 14.15 -19.34
CA ASP A 308 0.36 14.53 -20.72
C ASP A 308 1.30 15.62 -21.30
N ASP A 309 1.98 16.39 -20.45
CA ASP A 309 3.03 17.35 -20.82
C ASP A 309 4.46 16.78 -20.78
N GLY A 310 4.60 15.49 -20.54
CA GLY A 310 5.90 14.81 -20.45
C GLY A 310 6.58 14.92 -19.08
N ALA A 311 5.96 15.58 -18.09
CA ALA A 311 6.50 15.60 -16.73
C ALA A 311 6.48 14.20 -16.11
N LEU A 312 7.58 13.79 -15.49
CA LEU A 312 7.65 12.55 -14.71
C LEU A 312 7.09 12.82 -13.31
N ILE A 313 5.99 12.15 -12.97
CA ILE A 313 5.31 12.34 -11.69
C ILE A 313 5.62 11.15 -10.77
N VAL A 314 5.96 11.48 -9.53
CA VAL A 314 6.07 10.58 -8.38
C VAL A 314 4.81 10.79 -7.54
N SER A 315 3.96 9.78 -7.49
CA SER A 315 2.75 9.77 -6.66
C SER A 315 3.00 8.94 -5.41
N LEU A 316 2.69 9.50 -4.24
CA LEU A 316 2.84 8.82 -2.95
C LEU A 316 1.49 8.67 -2.27
N ILE A 317 1.30 7.60 -1.51
CA ILE A 317 0.14 7.40 -0.65
C ILE A 317 0.58 7.01 0.77
N SER A 318 -0.14 7.50 1.78
CA SER A 318 0.07 7.06 3.16
C SER A 318 -1.01 6.12 3.65
N ASP A 319 -0.60 5.28 4.58
CA ASP A 319 -1.44 4.48 5.43
C ASP A 319 -1.80 5.27 6.71
N ASP A 320 -3.01 5.06 7.22
CA ASP A 320 -3.42 5.55 8.53
C ASP A 320 -3.27 4.51 9.66
N ASN A 321 -2.91 3.26 9.38
CA ASN A 321 -2.95 2.11 10.30
C ASN A 321 -4.29 1.98 11.05
N HIS A 322 -5.39 2.53 10.51
CA HIS A 322 -6.65 2.78 11.22
C HIS A 322 -6.48 3.54 12.56
N SER A 323 -5.45 4.36 12.67
CA SER A 323 -5.13 5.21 13.82
C SER A 323 -5.74 6.59 13.64
N ILE A 324 -6.40 7.11 14.68
CA ILE A 324 -6.95 8.48 14.69
C ILE A 324 -5.87 9.57 14.61
N LEU A 325 -4.60 9.21 14.78
CA LEU A 325 -3.47 10.14 14.76
C LEU A 325 -2.80 10.25 13.38
N GLN A 326 -3.13 9.33 12.47
CA GLN A 326 -2.52 9.25 11.14
C GLN A 326 -3.56 9.59 10.08
N ARG A 327 -3.08 10.00 8.91
CA ARG A 327 -3.87 10.52 7.80
C ARG A 327 -3.68 9.64 6.57
N ASN A 328 -4.74 9.48 5.80
CA ASN A 328 -4.64 8.99 4.42
C ASN A 328 -4.32 10.18 3.50
N LEU A 329 -3.09 10.24 3.01
CA LEU A 329 -2.58 11.29 2.15
C LEU A 329 -2.31 10.72 0.76
N TYR A 330 -2.55 11.54 -0.26
CA TYR A 330 -2.06 11.31 -1.62
C TYR A 330 -1.26 12.53 -2.05
N LEU A 331 -0.02 12.37 -2.49
CA LEU A 331 0.88 13.47 -2.86
C LEU A 331 1.45 13.25 -4.25
N GLU A 332 1.64 14.34 -5.00
CA GLU A 332 2.28 14.32 -6.33
C GLU A 332 3.48 15.28 -6.39
N PHE A 333 4.57 14.78 -6.95
CA PHE A 333 5.77 15.56 -7.22
C PHE A 333 6.21 15.36 -8.67
N ILE A 334 6.66 16.42 -9.34
CA ILE A 334 7.45 16.27 -10.56
C ILE A 334 8.87 15.89 -10.15
N LEU A 335 9.39 14.81 -10.70
CA LEU A 335 10.81 14.48 -10.63
C LEU A 335 11.50 15.06 -11.86
N HIS A 336 12.36 16.05 -11.63
CA HIS A 336 13.20 16.63 -12.67
C HIS A 336 14.39 15.72 -12.90
N GLN A 337 14.68 15.41 -14.16
CA GLN A 337 15.93 14.75 -14.53
C GLN A 337 17.07 15.78 -14.43
N ASP A 338 18.20 15.36 -13.87
CA ASP A 338 19.43 16.15 -13.82
C ASP A 338 20.03 16.41 -15.21
#